data_AF-A0A7V0XZN1-F1
#
_entry.id   AF-A0A7V0XZN1-F1
#
_cell.length_a   1.000
_cell.length_b   1.000
_cell.length_c   1.000
_cell.angle_alpha   90.00
_cell.angle_beta   90.00
_cell.angle_gamma   90.00
#
_symmetry.space_group_name_H-M   'P 1'
#
loop_
_entity.id
_entity.type
_entity.pdbx_description
1 polymer ?
#
loop_
_entity_poly.entity_id
_entity_poly.type
_entity_poly.pdbx_seq_one_letter_code
_entity_poly.pdbx_strand_id
1 'polypeptide(L)' 'MRASLTGLPFSGKSSVFQALTGIESGKKEETIGTIKVPDERIDKLSEIYSPKKKTYA' A
#
# COMPACT_ATOMS: atom_id res chain seq x y z
N MET A 1 9.41 -4.68 -6.33
CA MET A 1 9.37 -3.48 -7.20
C MET A 1 9.20 -2.25 -6.31
N ARG A 2 9.62 -1.05 -6.73
CA ARG A 2 9.43 0.20 -5.97
C ARG A 2 8.87 1.30 -6.89
N ALA A 3 7.96 2.11 -6.38
CA ALA A 3 7.38 3.26 -7.08
C ALA A 3 7.48 4.50 -6.19
N SER A 4 7.63 5.67 -6.80
CA SER A 4 7.83 6.95 -6.11
C SER A 4 6.70 7.92 -6.44
N LEU A 5 6.23 8.67 -5.45
CA LEU A 5 5.23 9.72 -5.65
C LEU A 5 5.92 11.05 -5.96
N THR A 6 5.69 11.62 -7.15
CA THR A 6 6.34 12.85 -7.62
C THR A 6 5.32 13.88 -8.09
N GLY A 7 5.63 15.18 -7.99
CA GLY A 7 4.71 16.28 -8.33
C GLY A 7 5.12 17.61 -7.70
N LEU A 8 4.36 18.67 -8.00
CA LEU A 8 4.63 20.05 -7.55
C LEU A 8 4.48 20.25 -6.03
N PRO A 9 5.13 21.27 -5.43
CA PRO A 9 4.89 21.64 -4.02
C PRO A 9 3.39 21.82 -3.74
N PHE A 10 2.94 21.45 -2.54
CA PHE A 10 1.53 21.55 -2.11
C PHE A 10 0.50 20.74 -2.92
N SER A 11 0.92 19.85 -3.83
CA SER A 11 0.01 19.01 -4.63
C SER A 11 -0.59 17.81 -3.86
N GLY A 12 -0.56 17.80 -2.53
CA GLY A 12 -1.14 16.71 -1.71
C GLY A 12 -0.36 15.39 -1.68
N LYS A 13 0.88 15.34 -2.16
CA LYS A 13 1.70 14.10 -2.20
C LYS A 13 1.80 13.38 -0.86
N SER A 14 2.09 14.12 0.21
CA SER A 14 2.23 13.56 1.55
C SER A 14 0.91 12.97 2.04
N SER A 15 -0.22 13.63 1.74
CA SER A 15 -1.56 13.17 2.12
C SER A 15 -1.92 11.86 1.42
N VAL A 16 -1.61 11.74 0.12
CA VAL A 16 -1.84 10.49 -0.63
C VAL A 16 -0.93 9.37 -0.12
N PHE A 17 0.35 9.66 0.13
CA PHE A 17 1.28 8.68 0.70
C PHE A 17 0.79 8.16 2.06
N GLN A 18 0.36 9.06 2.94
CA GLN A 18 -0.19 8.71 4.24
C GLN A 18 -1.48 7.88 4.12
N ALA A 19 -2.37 8.21 3.18
CA ALA A 19 -3.59 7.44 2.97
C ALA A 19 -3.31 6.00 2.49
N LEU A 20 -2.28 5.80 1.66
CA LEU A 20 -1.94 4.48 1.12
C LEU A 20 -1.13 3.63 2.09
N THR A 21 -0.26 4.24 2.89
CA THR A 21 0.68 3.53 3.77
C THR A 21 0.25 3.52 5.24
N GLY A 22 -0.62 4.43 5.65
CA GLY A 22 -0.98 4.67 7.05
C GLY A 22 0.12 5.35 7.87
N ILE A 23 1.24 5.73 7.25
CA ILE A 23 2.40 6.33 7.90
C ILE A 23 2.19 7.84 8.01
N GLU A 24 2.34 8.40 9.20
CA GLU A 24 2.24 9.84 9.43
C GLU A 24 3.39 10.61 8.77
N SER A 25 3.05 11.71 8.09
CA SER A 25 4.04 12.58 7.47
C SER A 25 4.81 13.38 8.52
N GLY A 26 6.12 13.16 8.65
CA GLY A 26 6.98 13.98 9.54
C GLY A 26 8.30 13.33 9.96
N LYS A 27 8.39 12.00 9.95
CA LYS A 27 9.65 11.28 10.20
C LYS A 27 10.37 11.00 8.88
N LYS A 28 11.56 11.59 8.71
CA LYS A 28 12.39 11.45 7.49
C LYS A 28 12.67 10.00 7.09
N GLU A 29 12.72 9.08 8.05
CA GLU A 29 13.02 7.66 7.83
C GLU A 29 11.82 6.83 7.32
N GLU A 30 10.58 7.33 7.44
CA GLU A 30 9.36 6.56 7.14
C GLU A 30 8.79 6.83 5.73
N THR A 31 9.60 7.35 4.80
CA THR A 31 9.18 7.62 3.40
C THR A 31 9.10 6.38 2.51
N ILE A 32 9.40 5.20 3.05
CA ILE A 32 9.26 3.91 2.36
C ILE A 32 8.16 3.10 3.07
N GLY A 33 7.00 2.97 2.42
CA GLY A 33 5.90 2.12 2.88
C GLY A 33 5.68 0.93 1.95
N THR A 34 5.24 -0.19 2.52
CA THR A 34 4.78 -1.35 1.75
C THR A 34 3.27 -1.48 1.92
N ILE A 35 2.54 -1.59 0.81
CA ILE A 35 1.09 -1.74 0.80
C ILE A 35 0.77 -3.10 0.17
N LYS A 36 -0.28 -3.76 0.66
CA LYS A 36 -0.81 -4.96 0.01
C LYS A 36 -1.63 -4.56 -1.21
N VAL A 37 -1.37 -5.19 -2.35
CA VAL A 37 -2.17 -4.96 -3.55
C VAL A 37 -3.53 -5.67 -3.39
N PRO A 38 -4.66 -4.93 -3.42
CA PRO A 38 -5.97 -5.56 -3.39
C PRO A 38 -6.20 -6.33 -4.69
N ASP A 39 -6.53 -7.62 -4.59
CA ASP A 39 -6.80 -8.49 -5.74
C ASP A 39 -7.96 -9.44 -5.43
N GLU A 40 -9.10 -9.18 -6.07
CA GLU A 40 -10.34 -9.96 -5.91
C GLU A 40 -10.18 -11.43 -6.31
N ARG A 41 -9.20 -11.77 -7.15
CA ARG A 41 -8.95 -13.15 -7.57
C ARG A 41 -8.36 -13.96 -6.41
N ILE A 42 -7.50 -13.34 -5.61
CA ILE A 42 -6.95 -13.95 -4.40
C ILE A 42 -8.08 -14.18 -3.38
N ASP A 43 -9.06 -13.27 -3.33
CA ASP A 43 -10.23 -13.41 -2.47
C ASP A 43 -11.06 -14.64 -2.87
N LYS A 44 -11.42 -14.75 -4.15
CA LYS A 44 -12.17 -15.90 -4.68
C LYS A 44 -11.45 -17.23 -4.49
N LEU A 45 -10.14 -17.28 -4.74
CA LEU A 45 -9.35 -18.50 -4.53
C LEU A 45 -9.27 -18.87 -3.05
N SER A 46 -9.20 -17.88 -2.17
CA SER A 46 -9.19 -18.11 -0.72
C SER A 46 -10.52 -18.69 -0.23
N GLU A 47 -11.65 -18.32 -0.84
CA GLU A 47 -12.96 -18.91 -0.51
C GLU A 47 -13.05 -20.37 -0.98
N ILE A 48 -12.60 -20.66 -2.20
CA ILE A 48 -12.65 -22.02 -2.78
C ILE A 48 -11.79 -23.00 -1.99
N TYR A 49 -10.55 -22.60 -1.66
CA TYR A 49 -9.55 -23.52 -1.11
C TYR A 49 -9.38 -23.41 0.42
N SER A 50 -10.01 -22.43 1.08
CA SER A 50 -9.93 -22.18 2.53
C SER A 50 -8.51 -22.37 3.10
N PRO A 51 -7.48 -21.69 2.55
CA PRO A 51 -6.10 -21.90 2.95
C PRO A 51 -5.83 -21.33 4.35
N LYS A 52 -4.86 -21.93 5.07
CA LYS A 52 -4.44 -21.45 6.41
C LYS A 52 -3.85 -20.03 6.42
N LYS A 53 -3.36 -19.53 5.28
CA LYS A 53 -2.78 -18.20 5.13
C LYS A 53 -3.15 -17.60 3.78
N LYS A 54 -3.63 -16.37 3.80
CA LYS A 54 -3.90 -15.53 2.63
C LYS A 54 -2.82 -14.46 2.52
N THR A 55 -2.09 -14.46 1.40
CA THR A 55 -0.98 -13.52 1.15
C THR A 55 -1.30 -12.71 -0.09
N TYR A 56 -1.35 -11.39 0.06
CA TYR A 56 -1.44 -10.44 -1.05
C TYR A 56 -0.03 -10.01 -1.46
N ALA A 57 0.12 -9.62 -2.73
CA ALA A 57 1.38 -9.14 -3.29
C ALA A 57 1.76 -7.74 -2.80
#